data_AF-A0A838Q452-F1
#
_entry.id   AF-A0A838Q452-F1
#
_cell.length_a   1.000
_cell.length_b   1.000
_cell.length_c   1.000
_cell.angle_alpha   90.00
_cell.angle_beta   90.00
_cell.angle_gamma   90.00
#
_symmetry.space_group_name_H-M   'P 1'
#
loop_
_entity.id
_entity.type
_entity.pdbx_description
1 polymer ?
#
loop_
_entity_poly.entity_id
_entity_poly.type
_entity_poly.pdbx_seq_one_letter_code
_entity_poly.pdbx_strand_id
1 'polypeptide(L)'
;RKIFLPMASRTILAGIKTSAVINVGTATLAALIGAGGLGEPIISGLNLNDHATILQGAIPAAVLALLVQWSFDLLDRVVIPRGLRL
;
A
#
# COMPACT_ATOMS: atom_id res chain seq x y z
N ARG A 1 9.65 20.88 -27.61
CA ARG A 1 8.91 19.59 -27.45
C ARG A 1 9.32 18.82 -26.18
N LYS A 2 9.48 19.49 -25.01
CA LYS A 2 9.96 18.88 -23.74
C LYS A 2 9.08 19.28 -22.53
N ILE A 3 7.79 19.49 -22.74
CA ILE A 3 6.86 19.95 -21.69
C ILE A 3 6.09 18.77 -21.05
N PHE A 4 5.97 17.64 -21.76
CA PHE A 4 5.20 16.48 -21.29
C PHE A 4 5.90 15.64 -20.22
N LEU A 5 7.24 15.59 -20.19
CA LEU A 5 8.02 14.83 -19.21
C LEU A 5 7.73 15.23 -17.75
N PRO A 6 7.78 16.53 -17.37
CA PRO A 6 7.48 16.94 -16.00
C PRO A 6 5.98 16.85 -15.63
N MET A 7 5.06 16.88 -16.60
CA MET A 7 3.63 16.69 -16.37
C MET A 7 3.28 15.21 -16.18
N ALA A 8 3.88 14.33 -16.99
CA ALA A 8 3.67 12.88 -16.92
C ALA A 8 4.32 12.25 -15.68
N SER A 9 5.45 12.79 -15.19
CA SER A 9 6.14 12.24 -14.02
C SER A 9 5.26 12.26 -12.76
N ARG A 10 4.45 13.31 -12.55
CA ARG A 10 3.47 13.39 -11.46
C ARG A 10 2.43 12.27 -11.54
N THR A 11 1.84 12.07 -12.72
CA THR A 11 0.82 11.03 -12.92
C THR A 11 1.40 9.63 -12.79
N ILE A 12 2.63 9.41 -13.27
CA ILE A 12 3.35 8.12 -13.12
C ILE A 12 3.63 7.84 -11.65
N LEU A 13 4.11 8.82 -10.87
CA LEU A 13 4.34 8.64 -9.43
C LEU A 13 3.05 8.34 -8.68
N ALA A 14 1.96 9.05 -9.01
CA ALA A 14 0.65 8.78 -8.43
C ALA A 14 0.18 7.36 -8.74
N GLY A 15 0.42 6.87 -9.96
CA GLY A 15 0.14 5.48 -10.35
C GLY A 15 0.99 4.46 -9.58
N ILE A 16 2.29 4.71 -9.41
CA ILE A 16 3.18 3.83 -8.62
C ILE A 16 2.69 3.72 -7.18
N LYS A 17 2.31 4.86 -6.59
CA LYS A 17 1.80 4.94 -5.21
C LYS A 17 0.54 4.08 -5.04
N THR A 18 -0.45 4.23 -5.94
CA THR A 18 -1.69 3.42 -5.86
C THR A 18 -1.42 1.94 -6.09
N SER A 19 -0.58 1.58 -7.07
CA SER A 19 -0.18 0.20 -7.29
C SER A 19 0.54 -0.41 -6.10
N ALA A 20 1.40 0.35 -5.41
CA ALA A 20 2.09 -0.13 -4.22
C ALA A 20 1.11 -0.49 -3.09
N VAL A 21 0.13 0.38 -2.81
CA VAL A 21 -0.90 0.09 -1.79
C VAL A 21 -1.74 -1.12 -2.16
N ILE A 22 -2.15 -1.24 -3.43
CA ILE A 22 -2.90 -2.39 -3.91
C ILE A 22 -2.07 -3.67 -3.72
N ASN A 23 -0.78 -3.65 -4.04
CA ASN A 23 0.10 -4.80 -3.88
C ASN A 23 0.25 -5.21 -2.41
N VAL A 24 0.27 -4.27 -1.45
CA VAL A 24 0.27 -4.63 -0.02
C VAL A 24 -1.02 -5.36 0.36
N GLY A 25 -2.18 -4.89 -0.14
CA GLY A 25 -3.45 -5.58 0.05
C GLY A 25 -3.42 -6.99 -0.53
N THR A 26 -2.98 -7.14 -1.79
CA THR A 26 -2.84 -8.43 -2.46
C THR A 26 -1.85 -9.36 -1.74
N ALA A 27 -0.74 -8.83 -1.22
CA ALA A 27 0.21 -9.61 -0.42
C ALA A 27 -0.42 -10.15 0.86
N THR A 28 -1.37 -9.42 1.45
CA THR A 28 -2.13 -9.89 2.62
C THR A 28 -3.02 -11.09 2.26
N LEU A 29 -3.55 -11.12 1.03
CA LEU A 29 -4.33 -12.26 0.52
C LEU A 29 -3.46 -13.50 0.24
N ALA A 30 -2.14 -13.38 0.14
CA ALA A 30 -1.25 -14.53 -0.06
C ALA A 30 -1.32 -15.56 1.10
N ALA A 31 -1.79 -15.14 2.28
CA ALA A 31 -2.09 -16.07 3.37
C ALA A 31 -3.12 -17.16 2.99
N LEU A 32 -4.01 -16.89 2.01
CA LEU A 32 -4.98 -17.88 1.52
C LEU A 32 -4.34 -19.10 0.85
N ILE A 33 -3.15 -18.94 0.27
CA ILE A 33 -2.41 -20.02 -0.39
C ILE A 33 -1.33 -20.63 0.51
N GLY A 34 -1.34 -20.32 1.81
CA GLY A 34 -0.35 -20.83 2.77
C GLY A 34 1.03 -20.18 2.68
N ALA A 35 1.14 -19.00 2.03
CA ALA A 35 2.38 -18.22 2.05
C ALA A 35 2.66 -17.58 3.43
N GLY A 36 1.66 -17.62 4.31
CA GLY A 36 1.68 -17.08 5.67
C GLY A 36 1.68 -15.55 5.75
N GLY A 37 2.11 -15.02 6.89
CA GLY A 37 2.29 -13.58 7.13
C GLY A 37 1.12 -12.90 7.84
N LEU A 38 0.98 -11.58 7.66
CA LEU A 38 -0.02 -10.77 8.39
C LEU A 38 -1.48 -11.10 8.02
N GLY A 39 -1.71 -11.77 6.89
CA GLY A 39 -3.04 -12.25 6.51
C GLY A 39 -3.48 -13.52 7.22
N GLU A 40 -2.56 -14.24 7.86
CA GLU A 40 -2.84 -15.55 8.45
C GLU A 40 -3.82 -15.49 9.64
N PRO A 41 -3.72 -14.52 10.57
CA PRO A 41 -4.74 -14.31 11.60
C PRO A 41 -6.08 -13.88 11.02
N ILE A 42 -6.09 -13.18 9.87
CA ILE A 42 -7.33 -12.77 9.19
C ILE A 42 -8.09 -14.01 8.71
N ILE A 43 -7.40 -14.93 8.03
CA ILE A 43 -8.01 -16.16 7.51
C ILE A 43 -8.41 -17.10 8.66
N SER A 44 -7.56 -17.24 9.67
CA SER A 44 -7.87 -18.04 10.86
C SER A 44 -9.11 -17.50 11.59
N GLY A 45 -9.17 -16.18 11.82
CA GLY A 45 -10.32 -15.54 12.45
C GLY A 45 -11.60 -15.64 11.63
N LEU A 46 -11.51 -15.58 10.29
CA LEU A 46 -12.65 -15.82 9.41
C LEU A 46 -13.20 -17.24 9.56
N ASN A 47 -12.32 -18.24 9.63
CA ASN A 47 -12.72 -19.65 9.82
C ASN A 47 -13.32 -19.90 11.22
N LEU A 48 -12.81 -19.23 12.24
CA LEU A 48 -13.31 -19.33 13.62
C LEU A 48 -14.52 -18.43 13.88
N ASN A 49 -14.92 -17.61 12.90
CA ASN A 49 -15.92 -16.55 13.04
C ASN A 49 -15.63 -15.59 14.23
N ASP A 50 -14.36 -15.42 14.56
CA ASP A 50 -13.90 -14.58 15.67
C ASP A 50 -13.33 -13.26 15.16
N HIS A 51 -14.10 -12.20 15.36
CA HIS A 51 -13.72 -10.84 14.98
C HIS A 51 -12.47 -10.34 15.71
N ALA A 52 -12.19 -10.81 16.93
CA ALA A 52 -11.00 -10.39 17.66
C ALA A 52 -9.72 -10.89 16.94
N THR A 53 -9.73 -12.15 16.51
CA THR A 53 -8.63 -12.76 15.76
C THR A 53 -8.48 -12.13 14.37
N ILE A 54 -9.59 -11.79 13.69
CA ILE A 54 -9.55 -11.04 12.42
C ILE A 54 -8.85 -9.70 12.61
N LEU A 55 -9.24 -8.93 13.63
CA LEU A 55 -8.67 -7.61 13.92
C LEU A 55 -7.19 -7.69 14.31
N GLN A 56 -6.76 -8.74 14.99
CA GLN A 56 -5.34 -8.95 15.30
C GLN A 56 -4.46 -9.02 14.05
N GLY A 57 -4.95 -9.58 12.94
CA GLY A 57 -4.22 -9.57 11.65
C GLY A 57 -4.49 -8.31 10.82
N ALA A 58 -5.73 -7.84 10.81
CA ALA A 58 -6.15 -6.72 9.97
C ALA A 58 -5.54 -5.38 10.42
N ILE A 59 -5.44 -5.12 11.73
CA ILE A 59 -4.85 -3.89 12.26
C ILE A 59 -3.38 -3.72 11.84
N PRO A 60 -2.47 -4.68 12.12
CA PRO A 60 -1.07 -4.53 11.70
C PRO A 60 -0.91 -4.51 10.18
N ALA A 61 -1.74 -5.25 9.42
CA ALA A 61 -1.74 -5.17 7.96
C ALA A 61 -2.15 -3.77 7.45
N ALA A 62 -3.20 -3.18 8.03
CA ALA A 62 -3.64 -1.82 7.70
C ALA A 62 -2.59 -0.77 8.07
N VAL A 63 -1.96 -0.90 9.24
CA VAL A 63 -0.85 -0.03 9.64
C VAL A 63 0.31 -0.14 8.66
N LEU A 64 0.69 -1.35 8.25
CA LEU A 64 1.75 -1.55 7.24
C LEU A 64 1.38 -0.89 5.91
N ALA A 65 0.14 -1.05 5.44
CA ALA A 65 -0.33 -0.41 4.21
C ALA A 65 -0.27 1.12 4.30
N LEU A 66 -0.66 1.70 5.43
CA LEU A 66 -0.54 3.14 5.68
C LEU A 66 0.91 3.61 5.76
N LEU A 67 1.81 2.82 6.36
CA LEU A 67 3.24 3.13 6.39
C LEU A 67 3.86 3.12 5.00
N VAL A 68 3.51 2.14 4.16
CA VAL A 68 3.95 2.09 2.77
C VAL A 68 3.42 3.32 2.01
N GLN A 69 2.13 3.62 2.13
CA GLN A 69 1.52 4.80 1.52
C GLN A 69 2.24 6.09 1.93
N TRP A 70 2.51 6.24 3.22
CA TRP A 70 3.18 7.42 3.77
C TRP A 70 4.65 7.52 3.33
N SER A 71 5.32 6.39 3.17
CA SER A 71 6.69 6.32 2.64
C SER A 71 6.73 6.82 1.18
N PHE A 72 5.76 6.42 0.36
CA PHE A 72 5.63 6.95 -1.01
C PHE A 72 5.27 8.43 -1.02
N ASP A 73 4.41 8.91 -0.11
CA ASP A 73 4.11 10.34 0.03
C ASP A 73 5.34 11.18 0.41
N LEU A 74 6.21 10.62 1.26
CA LEU A 74 7.45 11.29 1.64
C LEU A 74 8.45 11.28 0.48
N LEU A 75 8.53 10.17 -0.26
CA LEU A 75 9.36 10.06 -1.45
C LEU A 75 8.90 11.04 -2.53
N ASP A 76 7.59 11.22 -2.71
CA ASP A 76 7.00 12.19 -3.63
C ASP A 76 7.46 13.62 -3.30
N ARG A 77 7.50 13.99 -2.01
CA ARG A 77 8.01 15.31 -1.57
C ARG A 77 9.49 15.54 -1.87
N VAL A 78 10.31 14.48 -1.91
CA VAL A 78 11.75 14.56 -2.16
C VAL A 78 12.05 14.52 -3.66
N VAL A 79 11.36 13.64 -4.40
CA VAL A 79 11.55 13.44 -5.85
C VAL A 79 10.89 14.55 -6.67
N ILE A 80 9.86 15.22 -6.14
CA ILE A 80 9.26 16.42 -6.74
C ILE A 80 9.71 17.66 -5.96
N PRO A 81 10.92 18.21 -6.22
CA PRO A 81 11.27 19.53 -5.72
C PRO A 81 10.29 20.57 -6.28
N ARG A 82 9.97 21.55 -5.44
CA ARG A 82 8.88 22.55 -5.50
C ARG A 82 8.73 23.39 -6.78
N GLY A 83 9.50 23.15 -7.83
CA GLY A 83 9.56 23.96 -9.06
C GLY A 83 8.41 23.80 -10.06
N LEU A 84 7.46 22.89 -9.84
CA LEU A 84 6.28 22.73 -10.70
C LEU A 84 4.96 22.79 -9.92
N ARG A 85 4.91 23.59 -8.85
CA ARG A 85 3.67 24.03 -8.21
C ARG A 85 3.10 25.21 -9.02
N LEU A 86 2.59 24.94 -10.22
CA LEU A 86 1.71 25.84 -10.95
C LEU A 86 0.54 25.01 -11.46
#